data_AF-A0A6J4MLL4-F1
#
_entry.id   AF-A0A6J4MLL4-F1
#
_cell.length_a   1.000
_cell.length_b   1.000
_cell.length_c   1.000
_cell.angle_alpha   90.00
_cell.angle_beta   90.00
_cell.angle_gamma   90.00
#
_symmetry.space_group_name_H-M   'P 1'
#
loop_
_entity.id
_entity.type
_entity.pdbx_description
1 polymer ?
#
loop_
_entity_poly.entity_id
_entity_poly.type
_entity_poly.pdbx_seq_one_letter_code
_entity_poly.pdbx_strand_id
1 'polypeptide(L)' 'MSEETPVEGSRQLPFFVYGTLKPGESNYVAYLEGCCVTTRSAIMRNAALFSDGLYPYLMTD' A
#
# COMPACT_ATOMS: atom_id res chain seq x y z
N MET A 1 27.47 11.93 28.11
CA MET A 1 26.08 12.25 27.79
C MET A 1 25.97 12.14 26.29
N SER A 2 25.41 11.04 25.80
CA SER A 2 25.25 10.82 24.37
C SER A 2 23.94 11.49 23.96
N GLU A 3 24.00 12.51 23.10
CA GLU A 3 22.83 13.03 22.41
C GLU A 3 22.33 11.94 21.47
N GLU A 4 21.29 11.23 21.90
CA GLU A 4 20.45 10.42 21.01
C GLU A 4 19.77 11.41 20.06
N THR A 5 20.30 11.53 18.84
CA THR A 5 19.66 12.27 17.76
C THR A 5 18.25 11.70 17.55
N PRO A 6 17.20 12.54 17.41
CA PRO A 6 15.87 12.03 17.14
C PRO A 6 15.93 11.21 15.85
N VAL A 7 15.59 9.93 15.91
CA VAL A 7 15.37 9.11 14.71
C VAL A 7 14.25 9.83 13.97
N GLU A 8 14.56 10.51 12.86
CA GLU A 8 13.55 11.20 12.04
C GLU A 8 12.44 10.19 11.76
N GLY A 9 11.31 10.40 12.43
CA GLY A 9 10.21 9.45 12.44
C GLY A 9 9.84 9.10 11.02
N SER A 10 9.89 7.81 10.70
CA SER A 10 9.52 7.27 9.39
C SER A 10 8.21 7.92 8.94
N ARG A 11 8.29 8.78 7.92
CA ARG A 11 7.13 9.54 7.46
C ARG A 11 6.11 8.55 6.92
N GLN A 12 5.02 8.35 7.67
CA GLN A 12 3.93 7.46 7.26
C GLN A 12 3.19 8.11 6.11
N LEU A 13 3.38 7.57 4.91
CA LEU A 13 2.72 8.07 3.71
C LEU A 13 1.52 7.18 3.36
N PRO A 14 0.36 7.77 3.02
CA PRO A 14 -0.75 7.02 2.49
C PRO A 14 -0.41 6.52 1.09
N PHE A 15 -0.87 5.32 0.76
CA PHE A 15 -0.82 4.74 -0.58
C PHE A 15 -2.12 4.00 -0.88
N PHE A 16 -2.40 3.79 -2.16
CA PHE A 16 -3.56 3.04 -2.62
C PHE A 16 -3.12 1.63 -3.00
N VAL A 17 -3.85 0.61 -2.53
CA VAL A 17 -3.57 -0.79 -2.86
C VAL A 17 -4.62 -1.34 -3.83
N TYR A 18 -4.15 -2.16 -4.78
CA TYR A 18 -4.98 -2.88 -5.74
C TYR A 18 -4.37 -4.25 -6.02
N GLY A 19 -5.09 -5.07 -6.79
CA GLY A 19 -4.60 -6.39 -7.20
C GLY A 19 -4.18 -7.27 -6.02
N THR A 20 -3.04 -7.96 -6.17
CA THR A 20 -2.57 -8.97 -5.22
C THR A 20 -2.14 -8.42 -3.85
N LEU A 21 -2.08 -7.10 -3.69
CA LEU A 21 -1.78 -6.41 -2.43
C LEU A 21 -3.04 -6.04 -1.63
N LYS A 22 -4.24 -6.38 -2.09
CA LYS A 22 -5.46 -6.17 -1.29
C LYS A 22 -5.54 -7.16 -0.13
N PRO A 23 -6.18 -6.80 1.00
CA PRO A 23 -6.47 -7.75 2.07
C PRO A 23 -7.17 -9.01 1.53
N GLY A 24 -6.61 -10.19 1.86
CA GLY A 24 -7.10 -11.49 1.40
C GLY A 24 -6.44 -12.02 0.12
N GLU A 25 -5.62 -11.22 -0.56
CA GLU A 25 -4.88 -11.64 -1.75
C GLU A 25 -3.49 -12.17 -1.42
N SER A 26 -2.90 -12.89 -2.38
CA SER A 26 -1.68 -13.70 -2.21
C SER A 26 -0.46 -12.95 -1.68
N ASN A 27 -0.32 -11.65 -1.98
CA ASN A 27 0.84 -10.85 -1.60
C ASN A 27 0.58 -9.96 -0.36
N TYR A 28 -0.64 -9.92 0.18
CA TYR A 28 -0.93 -9.03 1.31
C TYR A 28 -0.10 -9.36 2.55
N VAL A 29 -0.10 -10.63 2.96
CA VAL A 29 0.59 -11.08 4.18
C VAL A 29 2.10 -10.84 4.09
N ALA A 30 2.69 -11.16 2.94
CA ALA A 30 4.14 -11.05 2.74
C ALA A 30 4.66 -9.60 2.77
N TYR A 31 3.85 -8.62 2.38
CA TYR A 31 4.33 -7.25 2.15
C TYR A 31 3.65 -6.18 2.99
N LEU A 32 2.42 -6.39 3.47
CA LEU A 32 1.60 -5.31 4.05
C LEU A 32 1.03 -5.63 5.43
N GLU A 33 1.01 -6.89 5.86
CA GLU A 33 0.56 -7.23 7.20
C GLU A 33 1.44 -6.55 8.27
N GLY A 34 0.80 -5.78 9.16
CA GLY A 34 1.49 -5.01 10.20
C GLY A 34 2.22 -3.75 9.71
N CYS A 35 2.29 -3.48 8.40
CA CYS A 35 2.99 -2.30 7.87
C CYS A 35 2.11 -1.03 7.87
N CYS A 36 0.79 -1.17 7.93
CA CYS A 36 -0.16 -0.05 7.91
C CYS A 36 -0.75 0.22 9.28
N VAL A 37 -0.67 1.48 9.76
CA VAL A 37 -1.32 1.89 11.02
C VAL A 37 -2.84 1.95 10.90
N THR A 38 -3.34 2.34 9.72
CA THR A 38 -4.78 2.39 9.43
C THR A 38 -5.06 1.98 7.99
N THR A 39 -6.23 1.39 7.75
CA THR A 39 -6.72 1.06 6.42
C THR A 39 -8.16 1.59 6.27
N ARG A 40 -8.52 1.98 5.05
CA ARG A 40 -9.88 2.46 4.71
C ARG A 40 -10.17 2.18 3.25
N SER A 41 -11.44 1.97 2.92
CA SER A 41 -11.88 1.93 1.53
C SER A 41 -11.64 3.28 0.87
N ALA A 42 -11.18 3.27 -0.38
CA ALA A 42 -10.91 4.46 -1.16
C ALA A 42 -11.26 4.22 -2.64
N ILE A 43 -11.48 5.30 -3.38
CA ILE A 43 -11.71 5.27 -4.83
C ILE A 43 -10.59 6.07 -5.49
N MET A 44 -9.89 5.44 -6.43
CA MET A 44 -8.96 6.12 -7.32
C MET A 44 -9.71 6.54 -8.58
N ARG A 45 -9.87 7.85 -8.80
CA ARG A 45 -10.53 8.42 -9.98
C ARG A 45 -9.57 8.41 -11.16
N ASN A 46 -10.11 8.43 -12.38
CA ASN A 46 -9.35 8.48 -13.64
C ASN A 46 -8.32 7.35 -13.76
N ALA A 47 -8.71 6.16 -13.28
CA ALA A 47 -7.89 4.97 -13.32
C ALA A 47 -8.69 3.77 -13.82
N ALA A 48 -8.05 2.95 -14.65
CA ALA A 48 -8.55 1.67 -15.12
C ALA A 48 -7.71 0.54 -14.51
N LEU A 49 -8.39 -0.41 -13.87
CA LEU A 49 -7.76 -1.63 -13.33
C LEU A 49 -7.97 -2.79 -14.30
N PHE A 50 -6.88 -3.40 -14.73
CA PHE A 50 -6.87 -4.60 -15.56
C PHE A 50 -6.51 -5.81 -14.70
N SER A 51 -7.40 -6.81 -14.63
CA SER A 51 -7.29 -7.93 -13.68
C SER A 51 -7.34 -9.33 -14.32
N ASP A 52 -7.32 -9.44 -15.65
CA ASP A 52 -7.38 -10.75 -16.36
C ASP A 52 -6.08 -11.58 -16.26
N GLY A 53 -5.10 -11.14 -15.48
CA GLY A 53 -3.81 -11.81 -15.32
C GLY A 53 -3.40 -12.03 -13.86
N LEU A 54 -2.30 -12.76 -13.68
CA LEU A 54 -1.72 -13.06 -12.36
C LEU A 54 -1.29 -11.81 -11.59
N TYR A 55 -0.98 -10.73 -12.31
CA TYR A 55 -0.56 -9.46 -11.74
C TYR A 55 -1.44 -8.34 -12.29
N PRO A 56 -2.51 -7.96 -11.55
CA PRO A 56 -3.35 -6.85 -11.92
C PRO A 56 -2.52 -5.56 -11.97
N TYR A 57 -2.81 -4.72 -12.95
CA TYR A 57 -2.13 -3.44 -13.13
C TYR A 57 -3.15 -2.34 -13.37
N LEU A 58 -2.76 -1.12 -13.01
CA LEU A 58 -3.60 0.06 -13.08
C LEU A 58 -2.97 1.04 -14.08
N MET A 59 -3.80 1.58 -14.98
CA MET A 59 -3.42 2.71 -15.82
C MET A 59 -4.21 3.93 -15.37
N THR A 60 -3.55 5.08 -15.30
CA THR A 60 -4.17 6.39 -15.15
C THR A 60 -4.22 7.08 -16.51
N ASP A 61 -5.21 7.95 -16.70
CA ASP A 61 -5.25 8.88 -17.85
C ASP A 61 -4.00 9.78 -17.92
#